data_AF-A0A7V9HR51-F1
#
_entry.id   AF-A0A7V9HR51-F1
#
_cell.length_a   1.000
_cell.length_b   1.000
_cell.length_c   1.000
_cell.angle_alpha   90.00
_cell.angle_beta   90.00
_cell.angle_gamma   90.00
#
_symmetry.space_group_name_H-M   'P 1'
#
loop_
_entity.id
_entity.type
_entity.pdbx_description
1 polymer ?
#
loop_
_entity_poly.entity_id
_entity_poly.type
_entity_poly.pdbx_seq_one_letter_code
_entity_poly.pdbx_strand_id
1 'polypeptide(L)'
;MEETFPDIGAMSDEDLKQLIDSLTRDERQVSYERRMLHGKIDILRAELVSRLRTNHEAGDALISRADVEKLTQILSGQVDGPDSKGSPESL
;
A
#
# COMPACT_ATOMS: atom_id res chain seq x y z
N MET A 1 -12.79 -15.48 -7.92
CA MET A 1 -12.37 -16.89 -7.84
C MET A 1 -13.12 -17.48 -6.67
N GLU A 2 -13.77 -18.60 -6.87
CA GLU A 2 -14.62 -19.25 -5.88
C GLU A 2 -13.70 -19.83 -4.78
N GLU A 3 -13.69 -19.22 -3.59
CA GLU A 3 -13.06 -19.81 -2.40
C GLU A 3 -13.99 -20.91 -1.89
N THR A 4 -14.02 -22.03 -2.60
CA THR A 4 -14.65 -23.24 -2.08
C THR A 4 -13.72 -23.80 -1.01
N PHE A 5 -14.08 -23.60 0.26
CA PHE A 5 -13.37 -24.24 1.35
C PHE A 5 -13.40 -25.77 1.14
N PRO A 6 -12.25 -26.46 1.25
CA PRO A 6 -12.20 -27.90 1.09
C PRO A 6 -13.09 -28.58 2.16
N ASP A 7 -13.68 -29.73 1.81
CA ASP A 7 -14.44 -30.53 2.78
C ASP A 7 -13.48 -31.24 3.75
N ILE A 8 -13.11 -30.52 4.81
CA ILE A 8 -12.18 -30.95 5.85
C ILE A 8 -12.65 -32.27 6.50
N GLY A 9 -13.96 -32.52 6.58
CA GLY A 9 -14.52 -33.72 7.21
C GLY A 9 -14.28 -35.01 6.44
N ALA A 10 -13.96 -34.90 5.14
CA ALA A 10 -13.68 -36.04 4.27
C ALA A 10 -12.17 -36.31 4.07
N MET A 11 -11.30 -35.43 4.59
CA MET A 11 -9.85 -35.52 4.42
C MET A 11 -9.21 -36.50 5.41
N SER A 12 -8.12 -37.15 5.01
CA SER A 12 -7.31 -37.93 5.96
C SER A 12 -6.45 -37.02 6.83
N ASP A 13 -5.98 -37.53 7.98
CA ASP A 13 -5.05 -36.80 8.86
C ASP A 13 -3.78 -36.34 8.14
N GLU A 14 -3.31 -37.11 7.15
CA GLU A 14 -2.14 -36.77 6.36
C GLU A 14 -2.43 -35.62 5.41
N ASP A 15 -3.57 -35.66 4.71
CA ASP A 15 -4.01 -34.57 3.83
C ASP A 15 -4.22 -33.27 4.61
N LEU A 16 -4.77 -33.37 5.83
CA LEU A 16 -4.95 -32.23 6.72
C LEU A 16 -3.63 -31.60 7.13
N LYS A 17 -2.62 -32.41 7.49
CA LYS A 17 -1.29 -31.89 7.83
C LYS A 17 -0.65 -31.18 6.65
N GLN A 18 -0.74 -31.76 5.45
CA GLN A 18 -0.21 -31.14 4.24
C GLN A 18 -0.92 -29.83 3.90
N LEU A 19 -2.24 -29.79 4.04
CA LEU A 19 -3.02 -28.59 3.83
C LEU A 19 -2.63 -27.50 4.84
N ILE A 20 -2.53 -27.82 6.13
CA ILE A 20 -2.07 -26.89 7.16
C ILE A 20 -0.67 -26.35 6.84
N ASP A 21 0.25 -27.22 6.44
CA ASP A 21 1.62 -26.84 6.12
C ASP A 21 1.68 -25.88 4.91
N SER A 22 0.89 -26.14 3.87
CA SER A 22 0.81 -25.27 2.69
C SER A 22 0.23 -23.90 3.05
N LEU A 23 -0.93 -23.85 3.69
CA LEU A 23 -1.59 -22.61 4.11
C LEU A 23 -0.72 -21.81 5.09
N THR A 24 0.01 -22.48 5.97
CA THR A 24 0.94 -21.82 6.90
C THR A 24 2.12 -21.19 6.16
N ARG A 25 2.62 -21.81 5.09
CA ARG A 25 3.69 -21.20 4.26
C ARG A 25 3.17 -19.98 3.52
N ASP A 26 1.99 -20.08 2.92
CA ASP A 26 1.37 -18.99 2.18
C ASP A 26 1.06 -17.81 3.10
N GLU A 27 0.50 -18.07 4.29
CA GLU A 27 0.29 -17.04 5.32
C GLU A 27 1.59 -16.36 5.70
N ARG A 28 2.67 -17.13 5.94
CA ARG A 28 3.98 -16.56 6.31
C ARG A 28 4.52 -15.66 5.22
N GLN A 29 4.35 -16.01 3.95
CA GLN A 29 4.76 -15.19 2.82
C GLN A 29 3.99 -13.86 2.79
N VAL A 30 2.66 -13.92 2.87
CA VAL A 30 1.81 -12.71 2.90
C VAL A 30 2.16 -11.83 4.10
N SER A 31 2.39 -12.44 5.26
CA SER A 31 2.80 -11.74 6.47
C SER A 31 4.18 -11.09 6.35
N TYR A 32 5.12 -11.71 5.62
CA TYR A 32 6.43 -11.13 5.34
C TYR A 32 6.31 -9.90 4.43
N GLU A 33 5.57 -10.01 3.33
CA GLU A 33 5.33 -8.89 2.40
C GLU A 33 4.64 -7.72 3.10
N ARG A 34 3.61 -8.01 3.92
CA ARG A 34 2.93 -7.02 4.76
C ARG A 34 3.92 -6.28 5.65
N ARG A 35 4.77 -6.99 6.41
CA ARG A 35 5.76 -6.34 7.30
C ARG A 35 6.74 -5.46 6.54
N MET A 36 7.20 -5.90 5.37
CA MET A 36 8.14 -5.13 4.56
C MET A 36 7.49 -3.84 4.02
N LEU A 37 6.24 -3.90 3.58
CA LEU A 37 5.48 -2.71 3.15
C LEU A 37 5.24 -1.74 4.31
N HIS A 38 4.80 -2.24 5.47
CA HIS A 38 4.62 -1.40 6.65
C HIS A 38 5.92 -0.74 7.09
N GLY A 39 7.04 -1.46 7.10
CA GLY A 39 8.36 -0.88 7.41
C GLY A 39 8.73 0.27 6.46
N LYS A 40 8.48 0.13 5.16
CA LYS A 40 8.70 1.21 4.18
C LYS A 40 7.78 2.41 4.45
N ILE A 41 6.49 2.16 4.72
CA ILE A 41 5.51 3.22 5.05
C ILE A 41 5.94 3.97 6.30
N ASP A 42 6.42 3.26 7.33
CA ASP A 42 6.80 3.87 8.60
C ASP A 42 8.06 4.72 8.47
N ILE A 43 9.05 4.28 7.68
CA ILE A 43 10.23 5.09 7.33
C ILE A 43 9.80 6.38 6.62
N LEU A 44 8.95 6.28 5.59
CA LEU A 44 8.47 7.45 4.85
C LEU A 44 7.65 8.39 5.73
N ARG A 45 6.82 7.85 6.63
CA ARG A 45 6.04 8.64 7.58
C ARG A 45 6.96 9.37 8.57
N ALA A 46 7.99 8.70 9.08
CA ALA A 46 8.96 9.32 9.98
C ALA A 46 9.72 10.47 9.30
N GLU A 47 10.16 10.27 8.06
CA GLU A 47 10.82 11.30 7.27
C GLU A 47 9.90 12.49 6.97
N LEU A 48 8.64 12.23 6.59
CA LEU A 48 7.65 13.29 6.38
C LEU A 48 7.44 14.13 7.63
N VAL A 49 7.25 13.48 8.79
CA VAL A 49 7.10 14.17 10.07
C VAL A 49 8.35 14.97 10.42
N SER A 50 9.55 14.42 10.18
CA SER A 50 10.82 15.12 10.38
C SER A 50 10.88 16.42 9.57
N ARG A 51 10.59 16.35 8.26
CA ARG A 51 10.57 17.52 7.37
C ARG A 51 9.55 18.57 7.77
N LEU A 52 8.34 18.15 8.13
CA LEU A 52 7.30 19.07 8.59
C LEU A 52 7.73 19.82 9.85
N ARG A 53 8.38 19.14 10.80
CA ARG A 53 8.92 19.78 12.01
C ARG A 53 10.03 20.75 11.68
N THR A 54 10.98 20.37 10.82
CA THR A 54 12.06 21.27 10.39
C THR A 54 11.53 22.52 9.68
N ASN A 55 10.55 22.37 8.79
CA ASN A 55 9.93 23.51 8.10
C ASN A 55 9.20 24.44 9.08
N HIS A 56 8.49 23.88 10.05
CA HIS A 56 7.85 24.66 11.12
C HIS A 56 8.86 25.42 11.98
N GLU A 57 9.96 24.77 12.39
CA GLU A 57 11.04 25.40 13.16
C GLU A 57 11.75 26.50 12.36
N ALA A 58 11.83 26.37 11.03
CA ALA A 58 12.32 27.40 10.11
C ALA A 58 11.32 28.56 9.89
N GLY A 59 10.15 28.54 10.52
CA GLY A 59 9.11 29.57 10.41
C GLY A 59 8.22 29.46 9.18
N ASP A 60 8.30 28.35 8.45
CA ASP A 60 7.46 28.08 7.29
C ASP A 60 6.12 27.43 7.71
N ALA A 61 5.07 27.62 6.92
CA ALA A 61 3.75 27.09 7.27
C ALA A 61 3.72 25.56 7.15
N LEU A 62 3.27 24.85 8.21
CA LEU A 62 3.14 23.39 8.27
C LEU A 62 2.25 22.79 7.17
N ILE A 63 1.23 23.54 6.77
CA ILE A 63 0.33 23.22 5.66
C ILE A 63 0.18 24.53 4.88
N SER A 64 0.66 24.54 3.65
CA SER A 64 0.47 25.68 2.76
C SER A 64 -0.92 25.63 2.13
N ARG A 65 -1.39 26.78 1.63
CA ARG A 65 -2.64 26.83 0.84
C ARG A 65 -2.57 25.91 -0.39
N ALA A 66 -1.37 25.74 -0.97
CA ALA A 66 -1.14 24.85 -2.10
C ALA A 66 -1.29 23.37 -1.72
N ASP A 67 -0.92 22.98 -0.49
CA ASP A 67 -1.11 21.61 -0.01
C ASP A 67 -2.60 21.26 0.14
N VAL A 68 -3.41 22.24 0.57
CA VAL A 68 -4.87 22.09 0.67
C VAL A 68 -5.53 21.97 -0.70
N GLU A 69 -5.11 22.77 -1.68
CA GLU A 69 -5.58 22.64 -3.07
C GLU A 69 -5.21 21.28 -3.68
N LYS A 70 -3.99 20.80 -3.43
CA LYS A 70 -3.51 19.50 -3.93
C LYS A 70 -4.27 18.32 -3.30
N LEU A 71 -4.53 18.37 -1.99
CA LEU A 71 -5.39 17.39 -1.31
C LEU A 71 -6.83 17.40 -1.87
N THR A 72 -7.37 18.58 -2.18
CA THR A 72 -8.70 18.72 -2.76
C THR A 72 -8.77 18.07 -4.14
N GLN A 73 -7.73 18.22 -4.98
CA GLN A 73 -7.62 17.56 -6.29
C GLN A 73 -7.49 16.03 -6.20
N ILE A 74 -6.72 15.54 -5.22
CA ILE A 74 -6.57 14.09 -4.97
C ILE A 74 -7.91 13.49 -4.55
N LEU A 75 -8.62 14.13 -3.63
CA LEU A 75 -9.90 13.64 -3.11
C LEU A 75 -11.05 13.80 -4.10
N SER A 76 -10.99 14.76 -5.02
CA SER A 76 -11.96 14.92 -6.11
C SER A 76 -11.71 13.98 -7.30
N GLY A 77 -10.65 13.17 -7.25
CA GLY A 77 -10.30 12.21 -8.31
C GLY A 77 -9.67 12.85 -9.55
N GLN A 78 -9.26 14.12 -9.49
CA GLN A 78 -8.63 14.85 -10.61
C GLN A 78 -7.11 14.70 -10.64
N VAL A 79 -6.58 13.53 -10.26
CA VAL A 79 -5.13 13.30 -10.34
C VAL A 79 -4.74 13.15 -11.82
N ASP A 80 -4.32 14.25 -12.44
CA ASP A 80 -3.56 14.20 -13.68
C ASP A 80 -2.23 13.49 -13.37
N GLY A 81 -2.17 12.20 -13.71
CA GLY A 81 -0.92 11.46 -13.68
C GLY A 81 0.09 12.08 -14.65
N PRO A 82 1.41 11.96 -14.39
CA PRO A 82 2.45 12.54 -15.24
C PRO A 82 2.51 11.99 -16.69
N ASP A 83 1.65 11.03 -17.04
CA ASP A 83 1.65 10.34 -18.33
C ASP A 83 0.56 10.82 -19.32
N SER A 84 -0.22 11.87 -19.03
CA SER A 84 -1.28 12.35 -19.94
C SER A 84 -0.81 13.27 -21.08
N LYS A 85 0.51 13.55 -21.19
CA LYS A 85 1.08 14.31 -22.31
C LYS A 85 2.18 13.55 -23.02
N GLY A 86 1.78 12.66 -23.93
CA GLY A 86 2.74 12.04 -24.84
C GLY A 86 2.17 10.90 -25.67
N SER A 87 1.35 11.22 -26.67
CA SER A 87 1.36 10.42 -27.90
C SER A 87 1.22 11.33 -29.11
N PRO A 88 2.08 11.15 -30.13
CA PRO A 88 2.27 12.12 -31.20
C PRO A 88 1.13 12.03 -32.21
N GLU A 89 0.83 13.20 -32.79
CA GLU A 89 0.12 13.38 -34.04
C GLU A 89 0.56 12.32 -35.07
N SER A 90 -0.39 11.49 -35.50
CA SER A 90 -0.23 10.61 -36.66
C SER A 90 -0.93 11.28 -37.85
N LEU A 91 -0.14 11.87 -38.74
CA LEU A 91 -0.48 12.10 -40.16
C LEU A 91 0.80 11.96 -40.99
#